data_AF-A0A958FJR5-F1
#
_entry.id   AF-A0A958FJR5-F1
#
_cell.length_a   1.000
_cell.length_b   1.000
_cell.length_c   1.000
_cell.angle_alpha   90.00
_cell.angle_beta   90.00
_cell.angle_gamma   90.00
#
_symmetry.space_group_name_H-M   'P 1'
#
loop_
_entity.id
_entity.type
_entity.pdbx_description
1 polymer ?
#
loop_
_entity_poly.entity_id
_entity_poly.type
_entity_poly.pdbx_seq_one_letter_code
_entity_poly.pdbx_strand_id
1 'polypeptide(L)'
;LVDQEALKCAMVLAEDHRAEVVEAIMEIVKNPYFRTRNKAAQMLAELKAREALPLLHEILAGERREFVRSVLEKAVEQLRAEG
;
A
#
# COMPACT_ATOMS: atom_id res chain seq x y z
N LEU A 1 -1.63 -5.96 -16.08
CA LEU A 1 -1.17 -6.01 -14.68
C LEU A 1 -0.21 -4.84 -14.52
N VAL A 2 -0.23 -4.10 -13.41
CA VAL A 2 0.95 -3.29 -13.06
C VAL A 2 2.08 -4.30 -12.85
N ASP A 3 3.15 -4.19 -13.62
CA ASP A 3 4.27 -5.11 -13.57
C ASP A 3 4.91 -5.06 -12.18
N GLN A 4 5.30 -6.21 -11.62
CA GLN A 4 5.90 -6.26 -10.29
C GLN A 4 7.20 -5.44 -10.24
N GLU A 5 7.87 -5.33 -11.39
CA GLU A 5 9.06 -4.54 -11.64
C GLU A 5 8.79 -3.04 -11.46
N ALA A 6 7.64 -2.52 -11.93
CA ALA A 6 7.30 -1.11 -11.77
C ALA A 6 7.13 -0.72 -10.29
N LEU A 7 6.56 -1.63 -9.49
CA LEU A 7 6.42 -1.46 -8.04
C LEU A 7 7.78 -1.52 -7.31
N LYS A 8 8.72 -2.37 -7.75
CA LYS A 8 10.08 -2.36 -7.20
C LYS A 8 10.84 -1.08 -7.56
N CYS A 9 10.69 -0.58 -8.78
CA CYS A 9 11.29 0.69 -9.19
C CYS A 9 10.76 1.85 -8.35
N ALA A 10 9.47 1.84 -7.99
CA ALA A 10 8.91 2.85 -7.11
C ALA A 10 9.62 2.91 -5.74
N MET A 11 10.00 1.77 -5.16
CA MET A 11 10.75 1.74 -3.89
C MET A 11 12.11 2.43 -3.98
N VAL A 12 12.83 2.24 -5.10
CA VAL A 12 14.14 2.89 -5.32
C VAL A 12 13.98 4.40 -5.48
N LEU A 13 12.95 4.85 -6.20
CA LEU A 13 12.67 6.27 -6.40
C LEU A 13 12.19 6.98 -5.12
N ALA A 14 11.71 6.23 -4.12
CA ALA A 14 11.22 6.81 -2.88
C ALA A 14 12.31 7.49 -2.04
N GLU A 15 13.59 7.23 -2.30
CA GLU A 15 14.71 7.89 -1.60
C GLU A 15 14.72 9.40 -1.86
N ASP A 16 14.48 9.81 -3.11
CA ASP A 16 14.50 11.22 -3.53
C ASP A 16 13.11 11.81 -3.80
N HIS A 17 12.09 10.96 -4.02
CA HIS A 17 10.72 11.36 -4.44
C HIS A 17 9.63 10.68 -3.61
N ARG A 18 9.83 10.60 -2.29
CA ARG A 18 8.94 9.86 -1.37
C ARG A 18 7.47 10.26 -1.54
N ALA A 19 7.17 11.55 -1.61
CA ALA A 19 5.80 12.04 -1.62
C ALA A 19 5.05 11.55 -2.87
N GLU A 20 5.66 11.73 -4.04
CA GLU A 20 5.10 11.33 -5.33
C GLU A 20 4.96 9.80 -5.43
N VAL A 21 5.95 9.06 -4.91
CA VAL A 21 5.90 7.60 -4.87
C VAL A 21 4.77 7.11 -3.97
N VAL A 22 4.63 7.68 -2.76
CA VAL A 22 3.56 7.30 -1.83
C VAL A 22 2.19 7.59 -2.44
N GLU A 23 2.00 8.76 -3.04
CA GLU A 23 0.76 9.12 -3.74
C GLU A 23 0.43 8.12 -4.87
N ALA A 24 1.41 7.78 -5.70
CA ALA A 24 1.23 6.80 -6.75
C ALA A 24 0.82 5.42 -6.20
N ILE A 25 1.46 4.95 -5.13
CA ILE A 25 1.11 3.66 -4.51
C ILE A 25 -0.28 3.71 -3.86
N MET A 26 -0.68 4.85 -3.27
CA MET A 26 -2.02 5.07 -2.75
C MET A 26 -3.10 4.95 -3.85
N GLU A 27 -2.82 5.34 -5.09
CA GLU A 27 -3.72 5.06 -6.20
C GLU A 27 -3.72 3.57 -6.61
N ILE A 28 -2.56 2.91 -6.56
CA ILE A 28 -2.44 1.48 -6.91
C ILE A 28 -3.17 0.57 -5.92
N VAL A 29 -3.26 0.91 -4.63
CA VAL A 29 -3.98 0.07 -3.66
C VAL A 29 -5.49 -0.01 -3.92
N LYS A 30 -6.06 0.88 -4.74
CA LYS A 30 -7.46 0.86 -5.19
C LYS A 30 -7.70 -0.07 -6.39
N ASN A 31 -6.65 -0.72 -6.91
CA ASN A 31 -6.73 -1.50 -8.15
C ASN A 31 -7.73 -2.67 -8.06
N PRO A 32 -8.48 -3.00 -9.13
CA PRO A 32 -9.43 -4.13 -9.12
C PRO A 32 -8.76 -5.49 -8.88
N TYR A 33 -7.49 -5.65 -9.25
CA TYR A 33 -6.75 -6.89 -9.06
C TYR A 33 -6.19 -7.00 -7.64
N PHE A 34 -6.66 -8.00 -6.90
CA PHE A 34 -6.31 -8.20 -5.49
C PHE A 34 -4.80 -8.36 -5.23
N ARG A 35 -4.06 -8.98 -6.16
CA ARG A 35 -2.59 -9.14 -6.05
C ARG A 35 -1.88 -7.78 -6.04
N THR A 36 -2.36 -6.85 -6.86
CA THR A 36 -1.84 -5.49 -6.95
C THR A 36 -2.15 -4.71 -5.67
N ARG A 37 -3.37 -4.82 -5.14
CA ARG A 37 -3.73 -4.21 -3.84
C ARG A 37 -2.81 -4.67 -2.71
N ASN A 38 -2.60 -5.98 -2.59
CA ASN A 38 -1.75 -6.54 -1.55
C ASN A 38 -0.32 -6.00 -1.61
N LYS A 39 0.26 -5.95 -2.81
CA LYS A 39 1.63 -5.47 -2.96
C LYS A 39 1.73 -3.97 -2.66
N ALA A 40 0.77 -3.18 -3.10
CA ALA A 40 0.72 -1.74 -2.80
C ALA A 40 0.57 -1.49 -1.29
N ALA A 41 -0.34 -2.19 -0.61
CA ALA A 41 -0.48 -2.09 0.85
C ALA A 41 0.81 -2.44 1.60
N GLN A 42 1.50 -3.50 1.16
CA GLN A 42 2.78 -3.89 1.74
C GLN A 42 3.87 -2.82 1.52
N MET A 43 3.94 -2.22 0.32
CA MET A 43 4.90 -1.15 0.04
C MET A 43 4.62 0.11 0.85
N LEU A 44 3.35 0.49 1.05
CA LEU A 44 3.00 1.62 1.92
C LEU A 44 3.51 1.39 3.35
N ALA A 45 3.42 0.16 3.85
CA ALA A 45 3.98 -0.21 5.15
C ALA A 45 5.53 -0.17 5.15
N GLU A 46 6.18 -0.74 4.12
CA GLU A 46 7.64 -0.70 3.95
C GLU A 46 8.19 0.74 3.89
N LEU A 47 7.46 1.65 3.22
CA LEU A 47 7.78 3.09 3.11
C LEU A 47 7.36 3.91 4.33
N LYS A 48 6.76 3.27 5.34
CA LYS A 48 6.30 3.90 6.58
C LYS A 48 5.32 5.06 6.30
N ALA A 49 4.50 4.92 5.26
CA ALA A 49 3.59 5.94 4.75
C ALA A 49 2.33 6.09 5.64
N ARG A 50 2.49 6.72 6.81
CA ARG A 50 1.39 6.95 7.77
C ARG A 50 0.24 7.75 7.17
N GLU A 51 0.54 8.64 6.23
CA GLU A 51 -0.44 9.41 5.46
C GLU A 51 -1.46 8.51 4.71
N ALA A 52 -1.11 7.24 4.44
CA ALA A 52 -2.01 6.28 3.79
C ALA A 52 -3.02 5.62 4.75
N LEU A 53 -2.90 5.80 6.07
CA LEU A 53 -3.76 5.14 7.07
C LEU A 53 -5.28 5.34 6.82
N PRO A 54 -5.78 6.57 6.54
CA PRO A 54 -7.20 6.77 6.27
C PRO A 54 -7.70 5.97 5.06
N LEU A 55 -6.91 5.97 3.98
CA LEU A 55 -7.24 5.24 2.76
C LEU A 55 -7.23 3.72 2.98
N LEU A 56 -6.22 3.20 3.68
CA LEU A 56 -6.14 1.77 3.96
C LEU A 56 -7.31 1.30 4.83
N HIS A 57 -7.79 2.14 5.76
CA HIS A 57 -8.99 1.86 6.54
C HIS A 57 -10.26 1.82 5.68
N GLU A 58 -10.41 2.77 4.75
CA GLU A 58 -11.54 2.78 3.81
C GLU A 58 -11.57 1.51 2.95
N ILE A 59 -10.43 1.15 2.36
CA ILE A 59 -10.31 -0.06 1.53
C ILE A 59 -10.58 -1.32 2.36
N LEU A 60 -10.04 -1.39 3.58
CA LEU A 60 -10.26 -2.52 4.48
C LEU A 60 -11.75 -2.72 4.82
N ALA A 61 -12.49 -1.64 5.05
CA ALA A 61 -13.92 -1.71 5.34
C ALA A 61 -14.75 -2.27 4.18
N GLY A 62 -14.32 -2.04 2.93
CA GLY A 62 -14.98 -2.54 1.72
C GLY A 62 -14.47 -3.89 1.21
N GLU A 63 -13.37 -4.41 1.75
CA GLU A 63 -12.72 -5.62 1.23
C GLU A 63 -13.40 -6.90 1.72
N ARG A 64 -13.79 -7.76 0.77
CA ARG A 64 -14.47 -9.04 1.06
C ARG A 64 -13.53 -10.23 1.07
N ARG A 65 -12.36 -10.12 0.41
CA ARG A 65 -11.38 -11.20 0.35
C ARG A 65 -10.55 -11.21 1.62
N GLU A 66 -10.74 -12.24 2.44
CA GLU A 66 -10.02 -12.43 3.70
C GLU A 66 -8.50 -12.32 3.56
N PHE A 67 -7.93 -12.91 2.50
CA PHE A 67 -6.50 -12.79 2.23
C PHE A 67 -6.04 -11.33 2.04
N VAL A 68 -6.82 -10.51 1.31
CA VAL A 68 -6.49 -9.09 1.11
C VAL A 68 -6.68 -8.30 2.40
N ARG A 69 -7.76 -8.59 3.14
CA ARG A 69 -8.00 -7.99 4.46
C ARG A 69 -6.83 -8.22 5.40
N SER A 70 -6.32 -9.44 5.51
CA SER A 70 -5.21 -9.75 6.41
C SER A 70 -3.93 -8.96 6.07
N VAL A 71 -3.69 -8.68 4.78
CA VAL A 71 -2.54 -7.88 4.33
C VAL A 71 -2.76 -6.40 4.66
N LEU A 72 -3.95 -5.87 4.41
CA LEU A 72 -4.33 -4.50 4.76
C LEU A 72 -4.28 -4.26 6.28
N GLU A 73 -4.80 -5.20 7.07
CA GLU A 73 -4.77 -5.15 8.55
C GLU A 73 -3.34 -5.10 9.07
N LYS A 74 -2.46 -5.97 8.56
CA LYS A 74 -1.03 -5.95 8.91
C LYS A 74 -0.34 -4.64 8.53
N ALA A 75 -0.61 -4.12 7.34
CA ALA A 75 -0.05 -2.85 6.89
C ALA A 75 -0.51 -1.69 7.81
N VAL A 76 -1.79 -1.65 8.16
CA VAL A 76 -2.36 -0.66 9.09
C VAL A 76 -1.74 -0.79 10.49
N GLU A 77 -1.60 -2.00 11.01
CA GLU A 77 -0.99 -2.25 12.32
C GLU A 77 0.46 -1.77 12.36
N GLN A 78 1.26 -2.12 11.35
CA GLN A 78 2.65 -1.67 11.23
C GLN A 78 2.75 -0.15 11.19
N LEU A 79 1.96 0.51 10.34
CA LEU A 79 1.96 1.98 10.22
C LEU A 79 1.52 2.71 11.49
N ARG A 80 0.73 2.05 12.36
CA ARG A 80 0.38 2.57 13.69
C ARG A 80 1.50 2.39 14.69
N ALA A 81 2.16 1.23 14.69
CA ALA A 81 3.18 0.85 15.65
C ALA A 81 4.48 1.65 15.53
N GLU A 82 4.78 2.21 14.35
CA GLU A 82 5.98 3.04 14.13
C GLU A 82 5.85 4.48 14.65
N GLY A 83 5.15 4.68 15.78
CA GLY A 83 4.90 5.98 16.43
C GLY A 83 5.89 6.33 17.52
#